data_AF-A0A2D5YMD9-F1
#
_entry.id   AF-A0A2D5YMD9-F1
#
_cell.length_a   1.000
_cell.length_b   1.000
_cell.length_c   1.000
_cell.angle_alpha   90.00
_cell.angle_beta   90.00
_cell.angle_gamma   90.00
#
_symmetry.space_group_name_H-M   'P 1'
#
loop_
_entity.id
_entity.type
_entity.pdbx_description
1 polymer ?
#
loop_
_entity_poly.entity_id
_entity_poly.type
_entity_poly.pdbx_seq_one_letter_code
_entity_poly.pdbx_strand_id
1 'polypeptide(L)'
;MSEIKVILEPIYKELTTEYLEERIEELKIIENYLAIEDHNNLIHVFHQLAGSGSSFGIGSITFFGKKIENLLFEKDFNQVKKSFDEYRDHLKSIKLVFKED
;
A
#
# COMPACT_ATOMS: atom_id res chain seq x y z
N MET A 1 -17.27 -0.44 7.55
CA MET A 1 -16.16 -0.88 6.68
C MET A 1 -15.96 -2.36 6.90
N SER A 2 -15.76 -3.14 5.85
CA SER A 2 -15.51 -4.58 5.96
C SER A 2 -14.06 -4.82 6.36
N GLU A 3 -13.82 -5.73 7.30
CA GLU A 3 -12.48 -6.09 7.78
C GLU A 3 -11.77 -6.99 6.77
N ILE A 4 -10.51 -6.71 6.45
CA ILE A 4 -9.70 -7.49 5.51
C ILE A 4 -8.67 -8.29 6.31
N LYS A 5 -8.87 -9.60 6.40
CA LYS A 5 -7.96 -10.50 7.12
C LYS A 5 -6.86 -10.99 6.20
N VAL A 6 -5.62 -10.79 6.61
CA VAL A 6 -4.43 -11.38 5.99
C VAL A 6 -3.91 -12.45 6.93
N ILE A 7 -3.99 -13.71 6.51
CA ILE A 7 -3.63 -14.87 7.33
C ILE A 7 -2.19 -15.28 7.02
N LEU A 8 -1.34 -15.29 8.04
CA LEU A 8 0.10 -15.52 7.93
C LEU A 8 0.59 -16.59 8.93
N GLU A 9 1.75 -17.17 8.67
CA GLU A 9 2.43 -18.03 9.65
C GLU A 9 3.00 -17.17 10.80
N PRO A 10 3.01 -17.67 12.06
CA PRO A 10 3.54 -16.93 13.21
C PRO A 10 4.96 -16.40 13.05
N ILE A 11 5.81 -17.12 12.30
CA ILE A 11 7.20 -16.73 12.03
C ILE A 11 7.32 -15.37 11.31
N TYR A 12 6.28 -14.95 10.59
CA TYR A 12 6.27 -13.67 9.86
C TYR A 12 5.72 -12.50 10.68
N LYS A 13 5.32 -12.72 11.94
CA LYS A 13 4.58 -11.73 12.74
C LYS A 13 5.30 -10.40 12.88
N GLU A 14 6.54 -10.41 13.36
CA GLU A 14 7.29 -9.18 13.60
C GLU A 14 7.51 -8.43 12.27
N LEU A 15 8.07 -9.14 11.29
CA LEU A 15 8.39 -8.59 9.97
C LEU A 15 7.18 -7.99 9.24
N THR A 16 6.03 -8.65 9.26
CA THR A 16 4.82 -8.16 8.57
C THR A 16 4.09 -7.07 9.32
N THR A 17 4.21 -7.04 10.65
CA THR A 17 3.68 -5.96 11.49
C THR A 17 4.46 -4.67 11.23
N GLU A 18 5.78 -4.72 11.32
CA GLU A 18 6.68 -3.58 11.04
C GLU A 18 6.45 -3.06 9.62
N TYR A 19 6.39 -3.96 8.63
CA TYR A 19 6.09 -3.58 7.25
C TYR A 19 4.78 -2.80 7.13
N LEU A 20 3.70 -3.24 7.78
CA LEU A 20 2.41 -2.56 7.69
C LEU A 20 2.43 -1.19 8.39
N GLU A 21 3.14 -1.08 9.52
CA GLU A 21 3.33 0.18 10.24
C GLU A 21 4.08 1.21 9.36
N GLU A 22 5.19 0.80 8.72
CA GLU A 22 5.93 1.65 7.78
C GLU A 22 5.03 2.15 6.63
N ARG A 23 4.18 1.28 6.06
CA ARG A 23 3.28 1.67 4.97
C ARG A 23 2.26 2.72 5.42
N ILE A 24 1.83 2.67 6.69
CA ILE A 24 0.94 3.67 7.27
C ILE A 24 1.67 5.01 7.47
N GLU A 25 2.92 4.99 7.89
CA GLU A 25 3.73 6.21 8.04
C GLU A 25 4.04 6.86 6.68
N GLU A 26 4.32 6.04 5.67
CA GLU A 26 4.61 6.46 4.29
C GLU A 26 3.45 7.20 3.62
N LEU A 27 2.20 6.99 4.07
CA LEU A 27 1.03 7.73 3.58
C LEU A 27 1.24 9.25 3.62
N LYS A 28 1.87 9.77 4.67
CA LYS A 28 2.15 11.22 4.79
C LYS A 28 3.12 11.72 3.74
N ILE A 29 4.11 10.90 3.39
CA ILE A 29 5.09 11.22 2.35
C ILE A 29 4.39 11.25 0.98
N ILE A 30 3.53 10.27 0.72
CA ILE A 30 2.74 10.21 -0.53
C ILE A 30 1.78 11.40 -0.63
N GLU A 31 1.11 11.77 0.47
CA GLU A 31 0.24 12.95 0.53
C GLU A 31 1.00 14.24 0.15
N ASN A 32 2.25 14.39 0.62
CA ASN A 32 3.09 15.53 0.25
C ASN A 32 3.40 15.53 -1.25
N TYR A 33 3.80 14.39 -1.83
CA TYR A 33 4.06 14.29 -3.27
C TYR A 33 2.80 14.54 -4.11
N LEU A 34 1.63 14.10 -3.64
CA LEU A 34 0.35 14.37 -4.30
C LEU A 34 -0.01 15.86 -4.27
N ALA A 35 0.33 16.59 -3.20
CA ALA A 35 0.04 18.01 -3.08
C ALA A 35 0.84 18.88 -4.04
N ILE A 36 2.07 18.46 -4.38
CA ILE A 36 2.95 19.17 -5.33
C ILE A 36 3.01 18.52 -6.71
N GLU A 37 2.16 17.51 -6.98
CA GLU A 37 2.11 16.76 -8.24
C GLU A 37 3.47 16.18 -8.67
N ASP A 38 4.25 15.69 -7.70
CA ASP A 38 5.59 15.13 -7.95
C ASP A 38 5.50 13.72 -8.52
N HIS A 39 5.25 13.66 -9.83
CA HIS A 39 5.03 12.41 -10.55
C HIS A 39 6.20 11.42 -10.45
N ASN A 40 7.44 11.91 -10.45
CA ASN A 40 8.61 11.03 -10.43
C ASN A 40 8.73 10.30 -9.10
N ASN A 41 8.57 11.03 -7.99
CA ASN A 41 8.60 10.42 -6.67
C ASN A 41 7.37 9.52 -6.44
N LEU A 42 6.19 9.91 -6.94
CA LEU A 42 5.00 9.06 -6.88
C LEU A 42 5.21 7.74 -7.62
N ILE A 43 5.72 7.76 -8.85
CA ILE A 43 6.01 6.53 -9.61
C ILE A 43 6.98 5.65 -8.84
N HIS A 44 8.06 6.23 -8.31
CA HIS A 44 9.05 5.47 -7.55
C HIS A 44 8.45 4.77 -6.33
N VAL A 45 7.68 5.50 -5.51
CA VAL A 45 7.05 4.94 -4.31
C VAL A 45 6.04 3.85 -4.67
N PHE A 46 5.17 4.08 -5.66
CA PHE A 46 4.17 3.07 -6.03
C PHE A 46 4.76 1.84 -6.72
N HIS A 47 5.88 1.99 -7.43
CA HIS A 47 6.68 0.88 -7.93
C HIS A 47 7.24 0.01 -6.78
N GLN A 48 7.82 0.64 -5.76
CA GLN A 48 8.33 -0.05 -4.58
C GLN A 48 7.21 -0.73 -3.77
N LEU A 49 6.04 -0.10 -3.65
CA LEU A 49 4.85 -0.70 -3.05
C LEU A 49 4.38 -1.94 -3.81
N ALA A 50 4.35 -1.86 -5.15
CA ALA A 50 3.99 -2.97 -6.00
C ALA A 50 4.89 -4.20 -5.76
N GLY A 51 6.21 -3.97 -5.68
CA GLY A 51 7.20 -5.01 -5.43
C GLY A 51 7.14 -5.57 -4.01
N SER A 52 7.10 -4.69 -3.01
CA SER A 52 7.19 -5.10 -1.60
C SER A 52 5.97 -5.86 -1.11
N GLY A 53 4.75 -5.49 -1.51
CA GLY A 53 3.53 -6.17 -1.04
C GLY A 53 3.54 -7.69 -1.28
N SER A 54 4.17 -8.14 -2.37
CA SER A 54 4.29 -9.55 -2.70
C SER A 54 5.28 -10.27 -1.79
N SER A 55 6.39 -9.62 -1.41
CA SER A 55 7.42 -10.19 -0.54
C SER A 55 6.91 -10.47 0.88
N PHE A 56 5.92 -9.69 1.34
CA PHE A 56 5.31 -9.81 2.67
C PHE A 56 3.96 -10.53 2.66
N GLY A 57 3.54 -11.09 1.51
CA GLY A 57 2.29 -11.85 1.39
C GLY A 57 1.02 -11.00 1.40
N ILE A 58 1.11 -9.68 1.25
CA ILE A 58 -0.02 -8.75 1.26
C ILE A 58 -0.33 -8.32 -0.18
N GLY A 59 -0.91 -9.25 -0.96
CA GLY A 59 -1.17 -9.04 -2.39
C GLY A 59 -2.04 -7.83 -2.73
N SER A 60 -2.87 -7.38 -1.78
CA SER A 60 -3.68 -6.18 -1.94
C SER A 60 -2.82 -4.89 -2.00
N ILE A 61 -1.71 -4.81 -1.26
CA ILE A 61 -0.76 -3.69 -1.38
C ILE A 61 -0.10 -3.70 -2.76
N THR A 62 0.29 -4.88 -3.26
CA THR A 62 0.81 -5.02 -4.63
C THR A 62 -0.20 -4.54 -5.68
N PHE A 63 -1.48 -4.87 -5.51
CA PHE A 63 -2.54 -4.42 -6.41
C PHE A 63 -2.64 -2.88 -6.44
N PHE A 64 -2.68 -2.22 -5.28
CA PHE A 64 -2.75 -0.76 -5.23
C PHE A 64 -1.50 -0.10 -5.80
N GLY A 65 -0.31 -0.62 -5.51
CA GLY A 65 0.94 -0.15 -6.09
C GLY A 65 0.90 -0.13 -7.62
N LYS A 66 0.57 -1.27 -8.24
CA LYS A 66 0.47 -1.38 -9.72
C LYS A 66 -0.64 -0.51 -10.30
N LYS A 67 -1.80 -0.47 -9.64
CA LYS A 67 -2.95 0.34 -10.09
C LYS A 67 -2.57 1.81 -10.17
N ILE A 68 -1.97 2.35 -9.12
CA ILE A 68 -1.64 3.78 -9.04
C ILE A 68 -0.44 4.12 -9.93
N GLU A 69 0.56 3.24 -10.00
CA GLU A 69 1.69 3.38 -10.93
C GLU A 69 1.21 3.51 -12.39
N ASN A 70 0.27 2.67 -12.83
CA ASN A 70 -0.30 2.76 -14.17
C ASN A 70 -1.06 4.08 -14.41
N LEU A 71 -1.85 4.54 -13.43
CA LEU A 71 -2.58 5.81 -13.53
C LEU A 71 -1.63 7.02 -13.63
N LEU A 72 -0.47 6.95 -12.97
CA LEU A 72 0.58 7.97 -13.08
C LEU A 72 1.20 7.99 -14.48
N PHE A 73 1.40 6.83 -15.12
CA PHE A 73 1.85 6.76 -16.52
C PHE A 73 0.80 7.33 -17.50
N GLU A 74 -0.48 7.12 -17.22
CA GLU A 74 -1.60 7.68 -17.98
C GLU A 74 -1.85 9.17 -17.69
N LYS A 75 -1.18 9.74 -16.68
CA LYS A 75 -1.34 11.12 -16.19
C LYS A 75 -2.77 11.45 -15.72
N ASP A 76 -3.54 10.45 -15.27
CA ASP A 76 -4.89 10.66 -14.71
C ASP A 76 -4.80 10.95 -13.20
N PHE A 77 -4.44 12.17 -12.86
CA PHE A 77 -4.17 12.55 -11.48
C PHE A 77 -5.42 12.54 -10.58
N ASN A 78 -6.61 12.71 -11.15
CA ASN A 78 -7.86 12.59 -10.42
C ASN A 78 -8.08 11.14 -9.96
N GLN A 79 -7.85 10.18 -10.86
CA GLN A 79 -7.93 8.76 -10.52
C GLN A 79 -6.79 8.31 -9.61
N VAL A 80 -5.60 8.92 -9.70
CA VAL A 80 -4.49 8.70 -8.74
C VAL A 80 -4.94 9.08 -7.33
N LYS A 81 -5.45 10.30 -7.11
CA LYS A 81 -5.92 10.74 -5.78
C LYS A 81 -7.01 9.83 -5.23
N LYS A 82 -8.00 9.48 -6.06
CA LYS A 82 -9.07 8.56 -5.67
C LYS A 82 -8.52 7.17 -5.28
N SER A 83 -7.61 6.63 -6.08
CA SER A 83 -7.01 5.32 -5.81
C SER A 83 -6.09 5.34 -4.58
N PHE A 84 -5.45 6.48 -4.30
CA PHE A 84 -4.69 6.69 -3.09
C PHE A 84 -5.59 6.75 -1.85
N ASP A 85 -6.74 7.43 -1.91
CA ASP A 85 -7.72 7.43 -0.82
C ASP A 85 -8.22 6.00 -0.54
N GLU A 86 -8.52 5.23 -1.59
CA GLU A 86 -8.87 3.81 -1.49
C GLU A 86 -7.74 2.99 -0.84
N TYR A 87 -6.49 3.21 -1.25
CA TYR A 87 -5.32 2.53 -0.65
C TYR A 87 -5.15 2.87 0.84
N ARG A 88 -5.29 4.14 1.20
CA ARG A 88 -5.20 4.60 2.60
C ARG A 88 -6.26 3.93 3.47
N ASP A 89 -7.50 3.90 3.01
CA ASP A 89 -8.60 3.27 3.75
C ASP A 89 -8.41 1.75 3.82
N HIS A 90 -7.92 1.16 2.73
CA HIS A 90 -7.57 -0.26 2.67
C HIS A 90 -6.52 -0.64 3.72
N LEU A 91 -5.40 0.07 3.81
CA LEU A 91 -4.35 -0.19 4.82
C LEU A 91 -4.91 -0.22 6.24
N LYS A 92 -5.79 0.74 6.59
CA LYS A 92 -6.42 0.82 7.91
C LYS A 92 -7.38 -0.33 8.20
N SER A 93 -7.90 -0.98 7.16
CA SER A 93 -8.82 -2.12 7.26
C SER A 93 -8.11 -3.48 7.35
N ILE A 94 -6.81 -3.53 7.05
CA ILE A 94 -6.02 -4.76 7.14
C ILE A 94 -5.91 -5.20 8.60
N LYS A 95 -6.27 -6.45 8.86
CA LYS A 95 -6.00 -7.16 10.11
C LYS A 95 -5.09 -8.34 9.83
N LEU A 96 -3.91 -8.30 10.42
CA LEU A 96 -3.00 -9.44 10.40
C LEU A 96 -3.53 -10.49 11.38
N VAL A 97 -3.74 -11.70 10.88
CA VAL A 97 -4.15 -12.86 11.66
C VAL A 97 -3.06 -13.90 11.50
N PHE A 98 -2.54 -14.41 12.61
CA PHE A 98 -1.52 -15.45 12.60
C PHE A 98 -2.17 -16.78 12.91
N LYS A 99 -1.80 -17.83 12.18
CA LYS A 99 -2.31 -19.18 12.44
C LYS A 99 -1.94 -19.58 13.88
N GLU A 100 -2.87 -20.22 14.58
CA GLU A 100 -2.55 -20.88 15.84
C GLU A 100 -1.86 -22.21 15.51
N ASP A 101 -0.75 -22.52 16.19
CA ASP A 101 -0.02 -23.79 16.08
C ASP A 101 -0.85 -24.98 16.58
#